data_AF-A0A3D6DTH9-F1
#
_entry.id   AF-A0A3D6DTH9-F1
#
_cell.length_a   1.000
_cell.length_b   1.000
_cell.length_c   1.000
_cell.angle_alpha   90.00
_cell.angle_beta   90.00
_cell.angle_gamma   90.00
#
_symmetry.space_group_name_H-M   'P 1'
#
loop_
_entity.id
_entity.type
_entity.pdbx_description
1 polymer ?
#
loop_
_entity_poly.entity_id
_entity_poly.type
_entity_poly.pdbx_seq_one_letter_code
_entity_poly.pdbx_strand_id
1 'polypeptide(L)'
;MSTVLELISAQKMPRLSASDHVAQTLKKAIVDGLLPAGELLRQDEIASHFHVSKIPVREALKHLEAKGLVTFLRNRGAVVASLSAAEIDEYMEIRAMLEA
;
A
#
# COMPACT_ATOMS: atom_id res chain seq x y z
N MET A 1 14.98 2.59 7.33
CA MET A 1 13.53 2.42 7.08
C MET A 1 12.70 3.63 7.51
N SER A 2 13.22 4.60 8.30
CA SER A 2 12.45 5.78 8.76
C SER A 2 12.21 6.88 7.71
N THR A 3 13.03 6.97 6.65
CA THR A 3 13.03 8.14 5.75
C THR A 3 11.89 8.16 4.73
N VAL A 4 11.40 7.00 4.28
CA VAL A 4 10.43 6.92 3.17
C VAL A 4 9.01 7.26 3.64
N LEU A 5 8.59 6.75 4.80
CA LEU A 5 7.27 7.06 5.36
C LEU A 5 7.15 8.54 5.73
N GLU A 6 8.22 9.13 6.24
CA GLU A 6 8.31 10.55 6.53
C GLU A 6 8.19 11.40 5.25
N LEU A 7 8.84 10.98 4.16
CA LEU A 7 8.76 11.66 2.87
C LEU A 7 7.36 11.66 2.26
N ILE A 8 6.63 10.54 2.35
CA ILE A 8 5.32 10.41 1.69
C ILE A 8 4.16 10.95 2.54
N SER A 9 4.32 11.02 3.86
CA SER A 9 3.26 11.48 4.78
C SER A 9 3.05 13.00 4.80
N ALA A 10 3.94 13.79 4.19
CA ALA A 10 3.87 15.26 4.19
C ALA A 10 2.80 15.85 3.24
N GLN A 11 1.98 15.02 2.58
CA GLN A 11 1.00 15.51 1.60
C GLN A 11 -0.26 16.06 2.28
N LYS A 12 -0.66 17.27 1.88
CA LYS A 12 -1.80 18.02 2.42
C LYS A 12 -3.11 17.23 2.21
N MET A 13 -3.89 17.01 3.27
CA MET A 13 -5.19 16.31 3.20
C MET A 13 -6.16 17.09 2.29
N PRO A 14 -6.62 16.53 1.16
CA PRO A 14 -7.85 16.97 0.51
C PRO A 14 -9.05 16.65 1.43
N ARG A 15 -10.30 16.92 1.03
CA ARG A 15 -11.54 16.59 1.76
C ARG A 15 -11.81 15.07 1.94
N LEU A 16 -10.76 14.25 2.04
CA LEU A 16 -10.77 12.81 2.17
C LEU A 16 -10.81 12.40 3.64
N SER A 17 -11.34 11.21 3.91
CA SER A 17 -11.19 10.60 5.23
C SER A 17 -9.72 10.29 5.52
N ALA A 18 -9.37 10.17 6.81
CA ALA A 18 -8.02 9.76 7.21
C ALA A 18 -7.60 8.41 6.61
N SER A 19 -8.53 7.46 6.50
CA SER A 19 -8.30 6.17 5.87
C SER A 19 -7.98 6.31 4.37
N ASP A 20 -8.78 7.11 3.65
CA ASP A 20 -8.57 7.30 2.20
C ASP A 20 -7.26 8.01 1.90
N HIS A 21 -6.88 8.98 2.73
CA HIS A 21 -5.61 9.68 2.59
C HIS A 21 -4.41 8.75 2.78
N VAL A 22 -4.43 7.91 3.84
CA VAL A 22 -3.39 6.89 4.07
C VAL A 22 -3.35 5.91 2.91
N ALA A 23 -4.50 5.39 2.47
CA ALA A 23 -4.58 4.42 1.38
C ALA A 23 -4.04 4.99 0.05
N GLN A 24 -4.41 6.21 -0.32
CA GLN A 24 -3.93 6.84 -1.55
C GLN A 24 -2.42 7.09 -1.51
N THR A 25 -1.90 7.56 -0.38
CA THR A 25 -0.47 7.84 -0.21
C THR A 25 0.36 6.57 -0.29
N LEU A 26 -0.05 5.51 0.44
CA LEU A 26 0.61 4.20 0.38
C LEU A 26 0.50 3.56 -1.00
N LYS A 27 -0.68 3.61 -1.64
CA LYS A 27 -0.86 3.11 -3.02
C LYS A 27 0.15 3.76 -3.96
N LYS A 28 0.26 5.10 -3.91
CA LYS A 28 1.17 5.84 -4.77
C LYS A 28 2.61 5.40 -4.53
N ALA A 29 3.03 5.31 -3.26
CA ALA A 29 4.38 4.87 -2.92
C ALA A 29 4.69 3.42 -3.35
N ILE A 30 3.70 2.52 -3.33
CA ILE A 30 3.86 1.15 -3.85
C ILE A 30 4.01 1.16 -5.38
N VAL A 31 3.12 1.87 -6.09
CA VAL A 31 3.14 1.94 -7.56
C VAL A 31 4.40 2.63 -8.09
N ASP A 32 4.86 3.68 -7.41
CA ASP A 32 6.08 4.41 -7.75
C ASP A 32 7.36 3.64 -7.33
N GLY A 33 7.22 2.46 -6.69
CA GLY A 33 8.34 1.63 -6.24
C GLY A 33 9.10 2.14 -5.01
N LEU A 34 8.61 3.20 -4.36
CA LEU A 34 9.18 3.74 -3.12
C LEU A 34 9.00 2.76 -1.94
N LEU A 35 7.89 2.03 -1.93
CA LEU A 35 7.65 0.90 -1.04
C LEU A 35 7.79 -0.39 -1.88
N PRO A 36 8.96 -1.06 -1.84
CA PRO A 36 9.22 -2.20 -2.70
C PRO A 36 8.38 -3.42 -2.31
N ALA A 37 8.22 -4.35 -3.24
CA ALA A 37 7.59 -5.64 -2.97
C ALA A 37 8.29 -6.36 -1.80
N GLY A 38 7.50 -6.95 -0.90
CA GLY A 38 8.01 -7.58 0.32
C GLY A 38 8.25 -6.62 1.50
N GLU A 39 8.10 -5.30 1.33
CA GLU A 39 8.25 -4.34 2.42
C GLU A 39 7.16 -4.53 3.49
N LEU A 40 7.56 -4.56 4.76
CA LEU A 40 6.65 -4.71 5.89
C LEU A 40 6.05 -3.36 6.30
N LEU A 41 4.74 -3.22 6.15
CA LEU A 41 3.94 -2.06 6.51
C LEU A 41 3.37 -2.22 7.93
N ARG A 42 4.07 -1.66 8.92
CA ARG A 42 3.65 -1.69 10.33
C ARG A 42 2.59 -0.62 10.60
N GLN A 43 1.45 -1.04 11.15
CA GLN A 43 0.34 -0.13 11.46
C GLN A 43 0.74 0.99 12.42
N ASP A 44 1.58 0.69 13.40
CA ASP A 44 2.00 1.62 14.45
C ASP A 44 2.90 2.73 13.88
N GLU A 45 3.83 2.35 12.99
CA GLU A 45 4.72 3.29 12.31
C GLU A 45 3.91 4.20 11.37
N ILE A 46 3.03 3.62 10.55
CA ILE A 46 2.16 4.40 9.66
C ILE A 46 1.27 5.35 10.46
N ALA A 47 0.64 4.88 11.54
CA ALA A 47 -0.19 5.71 12.40
C ALA A 47 0.58 6.91 12.96
N SER A 48 1.82 6.68 13.42
CA SER A 48 2.70 7.73 13.91
C SER A 48 3.05 8.75 12.83
N HIS A 49 3.45 8.30 11.63
CA HIS A 49 3.87 9.20 10.55
C HIS A 49 2.70 10.06 10.04
N PHE A 50 1.53 9.45 9.86
CA PHE A 50 0.34 10.14 9.37
C PHE A 50 -0.41 10.91 10.47
N HIS A 51 0.05 10.86 11.73
CA HIS A 51 -0.59 11.52 12.88
C HIS A 51 -2.07 11.12 13.06
N VAL A 52 -2.36 9.82 12.89
CA VAL A 52 -3.70 9.25 12.99
C VAL A 52 -3.72 8.06 13.97
N SER A 53 -4.91 7.59 14.35
CA SER A 53 -5.03 6.35 15.13
C SER A 53 -4.83 5.10 14.26
N LYS A 54 -4.70 3.93 14.87
CA LYS A 54 -4.52 2.65 14.14
C LYS A 54 -5.75 2.24 13.32
N ILE A 55 -6.95 2.70 13.68
CA ILE A 55 -8.20 2.35 13.01
C ILE A 55 -8.18 2.76 11.52
N PRO A 56 -7.97 4.03 11.15
CA PRO A 56 -7.91 4.44 9.74
C PRO A 56 -6.75 3.78 8.99
N VAL A 57 -5.62 3.48 9.64
CA VAL A 57 -4.51 2.74 9.02
C VAL A 57 -4.93 1.32 8.67
N ARG A 58 -5.62 0.63 9.58
CA ARG A 58 -6.11 -0.73 9.32
C ARG A 58 -7.12 -0.76 8.18
N GLU A 59 -8.05 0.20 8.14
CA GLU A 59 -9.02 0.30 7.04
C GLU A 59 -8.34 0.64 5.72
N ALA A 60 -7.34 1.52 5.72
CA ALA A 60 -6.52 1.81 4.54
C ALA A 60 -5.80 0.56 4.02
N LEU A 61 -5.16 -0.21 4.90
CA LEU A 61 -4.49 -1.46 4.52
C LEU A 61 -5.47 -2.52 3.99
N LYS A 62 -6.68 -2.61 4.54
CA LYS A 62 -7.75 -3.47 3.97
C LYS A 62 -8.16 -3.02 2.57
N HIS A 63 -8.29 -1.72 2.33
CA HIS A 63 -8.60 -1.19 1.00
C HIS A 63 -7.49 -1.51 -0.02
N LEU A 64 -6.23 -1.57 0.42
CA LEU A 64 -5.09 -1.95 -0.43
C LEU A 64 -5.04 -3.46 -0.65
N GLU A 65 -5.34 -4.27 0.36
CA GLU A 65 -5.42 -5.73 0.24
C GLU A 65 -6.53 -6.14 -0.74
N ALA A 66 -7.70 -5.50 -0.69
CA ALA A 66 -8.78 -5.74 -1.64
C ALA A 66 -8.40 -5.44 -3.10
N LYS A 67 -7.30 -4.70 -3.32
CA LYS A 67 -6.74 -4.39 -4.65
C LYS A 67 -5.50 -5.24 -4.98
N GLY A 68 -5.14 -6.19 -4.12
CA GLY A 68 -3.94 -7.02 -4.29
C GLY A 68 -2.62 -6.30 -4.10
N LEU A 69 -2.59 -5.10 -3.52
CA LEU A 69 -1.36 -4.31 -3.37
C LEU A 69 -0.57 -4.68 -2.11
N VAL A 70 -1.25 -5.26 -1.11
CA VAL A 70 -0.64 -5.72 0.14
C VAL A 70 -1.32 -7.01 0.59
N THR A 71 -0.69 -7.75 1.51
CA THR A 71 -1.28 -8.93 2.17
C THR A 71 -1.12 -8.80 3.67
N PHE A 72 -2.17 -9.05 4.46
CA PHE A 72 -2.02 -9.00 5.92
C PHE A 72 -1.15 -10.14 6.47
N LEU A 73 -0.29 -9.77 7.41
CA LEU A 73 0.43 -10.70 8.26
C LEU A 73 -0.16 -10.65 9.66
N ARG A 74 -0.56 -11.82 10.18
CA ARG A 74 -1.17 -11.96 11.49
C ARG A 74 -0.30 -11.27 12.55
N ASN A 75 -0.88 -10.30 13.26
CA ASN A 75 -0.23 -9.52 14.32
C ASN A 75 1.04 -8.73 13.90
N ARG A 76 1.30 -8.53 12.61
CA ARG A 76 2.52 -7.86 12.12
C ARG A 76 2.27 -6.65 11.22
N GLY A 77 1.03 -6.48 10.75
CA GLY A 77 0.66 -5.43 9.80
C GLY A 77 0.35 -6.03 8.44
N ALA A 78 0.79 -5.39 7.37
CA ALA A 78 0.68 -5.92 6.01
C ALA A 78 2.06 -5.95 5.34
N VAL A 79 2.22 -6.76 4.31
CA VAL A 79 3.41 -6.77 3.45
C VAL A 79 3.03 -6.31 2.06
N VAL A 80 3.87 -5.51 1.39
CA VAL A 80 3.64 -5.13 -0.01
C VAL A 80 3.67 -6.39 -0.87
N ALA A 81 2.62 -6.59 -1.68
CA ALA A 81 2.48 -7.77 -2.51
C ALA A 81 3.61 -7.85 -3.54
N SER A 82 4.05 -9.07 -3.83
CA SER A 82 5.03 -9.39 -4.87
C SER A 82 4.37 -10.28 -5.91
N LEU A 83 4.63 -10.02 -7.19
CA LEU A 83 4.32 -10.95 -8.27
C LEU A 83 5.58 -11.75 -8.62
N SER A 84 5.43 -13.05 -8.77
CA SER A 84 6.45 -13.90 -9.39
C SER A 84 6.51 -13.65 -10.90
N ALA A 85 7.64 -14.02 -11.53
CA ALA A 85 7.81 -13.88 -12.97
C ALA A 85 6.69 -14.61 -13.75
N ALA A 86 6.29 -15.80 -13.28
CA ALA A 86 5.21 -16.58 -13.90
C ALA A 86 3.86 -15.86 -13.82
N GLU A 87 3.52 -15.24 -12.67
CA GLU A 87 2.29 -14.47 -12.53
C GLU A 87 2.32 -13.20 -13.39
N ILE A 88 3.49 -12.59 -13.60
CA ILE A 88 3.65 -11.45 -14.53
C ILE A 88 3.35 -11.90 -15.96
N ASP A 89 3.92 -13.02 -16.40
CA ASP A 89 3.72 -13.52 -17.75
C ASP A 89 2.23 -13.83 -18.02
N GLU A 90 1.58 -14.54 -17.09
CA GLU A 90 0.14 -14.84 -17.16
C GLU A 90 -0.71 -13.56 -17.20
N TYR A 91 -0.37 -12.57 -16.37
CA TYR A 91 -1.09 -11.31 -16.34
C TYR A 91 -0.96 -10.52 -17.66
N MET A 92 0.23 -10.54 -18.26
CA MET A 92 0.49 -9.89 -19.55
C MET A 92 -0.25 -10.58 -20.69
N GLU A 93 -0.38 -11.91 -20.66
CA GLU A 93 -1.18 -12.66 -21.63
C GLU A 93 -2.67 -12.28 -21.56
N ILE A 94 -3.24 -12.25 -20.35
CA ILE A 94 -4.64 -11.84 -20.15
C ILE A 94 -4.87 -10.41 -20.65
N ARG A 95 -3.96 -9.48 -20.34
CA ARG A 95 -4.05 -8.10 -20.83
C ARG A 95 -4.01 -8.02 -22.35
N ALA A 96 -3.10 -8.74 -22.99
CA ALA A 96 -2.99 -8.75 -24.45
C ALA A 96 -4.27 -9.25 -25.12
N MET A 97 -4.97 -10.22 -24.51
CA MET A 97 -6.27 -10.72 -25.01
C MET A 97 -7.41 -9.70 -24.86
N LEU A 98 -7.38 -8.87 -23.81
CA LEU A 98 -8.43 -7.87 -23.53
C LEU A 98 -8.25 -6.55 -24.28
N GLU A 99 -7.01 -6.20 -24.63
CA GLU A 99 -6.66 -4.94 -25.30
C GLU A 99 -6.58 -5.06 -26.83
N ALA A 100 -6.78 -6.27 -27.40
CA ALA A 100 -6.77 -6.56 -28.84
C ALA A 100 -8.04 -6.06 -29.57
#